data_AF-A0A7W1VX54-F1
#
_entry.id   AF-A0A7W1VX54-F1
#
_cell.length_a   1.000
_cell.length_b   1.000
_cell.length_c   1.000
_cell.angle_alpha   90.00
_cell.angle_beta   90.00
_cell.angle_gamma   90.00
#
_symmetry.space_group_name_H-M   'P 1'
#
loop_
_entity.id
_entity.type
_entity.pdbx_description
1 polymer ?
#
loop_
_entity_poly.entity_id
_entity_poly.type
_entity_poly.pdbx_seq_one_letter_code
_entity_poly.pdbx_strand_id
1 'polypeptide(L)' 'GFDFAGRYDQVIPPARIECTGDDGRKTINTLTSDGANTTVTEIFEPETTTPLDIQRSFCQTILDNFKKYAEKENE' A
#
# COMPACT_ATOMS: atom_id res chain seq x y z
N GLY A 1 -10.58 14.17 3.24
CA GLY A 1 -9.31 13.70 2.67
C GLY A 1 -8.31 13.53 3.79
N PHE A 2 -7.29 12.72 3.57
CA PHE A 2 -6.15 12.55 4.47
C PHE A 2 -4.90 12.90 3.66
N ASP A 3 -3.98 13.68 4.22
CA ASP A 3 -2.70 13.95 3.60
C ASP A 3 -1.69 12.89 4.06
N PHE A 4 -1.30 12.04 3.11
CA PHE A 4 -0.17 11.14 3.30
C PHE A 4 1.09 11.80 2.75
N ALA A 5 2.07 12.01 3.62
CA ALA A 5 3.38 12.54 3.27
C ALA A 5 4.48 11.65 3.86
N GLY A 6 5.60 11.56 3.14
CA GLY A 6 6.74 10.74 3.53
C GLY A 6 7.82 10.69 2.45
N ARG A 7 8.80 9.82 2.66
CA ARG A 7 9.95 9.63 1.77
C ARG A 7 9.98 8.20 1.25
N TYR A 8 10.30 8.03 -0.05
CA TYR A 8 10.69 6.74 -0.58
C TYR A 8 12.10 6.37 -0.11
N ASP A 9 12.22 5.24 0.59
CA ASP A 9 13.51 4.73 1.05
C ASP A 9 14.14 3.79 0.02
N GLN A 10 13.32 2.99 -0.66
CA GLN A 10 13.76 2.10 -1.73
C GLN A 10 12.69 1.96 -2.80
N VAL A 11 13.11 1.97 -4.06
CA VAL A 11 12.23 1.76 -5.22
C VAL A 11 12.89 0.75 -6.15
N ILE A 12 12.25 -0.41 -6.33
CA ILE A 12 12.69 -1.47 -7.25
C ILE A 12 11.55 -1.73 -8.23
N PRO A 13 11.51 -1.06 -9.39
CA PRO A 13 10.45 -1.28 -10.36
C PRO A 13 10.57 -2.65 -11.06
N PRO A 14 9.46 -3.35 -11.34
CA PRO A 14 8.08 -3.07 -10.91
C PRO A 14 7.70 -3.73 -9.56
N ALA A 15 8.67 -4.30 -8.84
CA ALA A 15 8.43 -5.30 -7.79
C ALA A 15 8.23 -4.75 -6.37
N ARG A 16 8.86 -3.64 -5.99
CA ARG A 16 8.91 -3.20 -4.59
C ARG A 16 9.03 -1.70 -4.41
N ILE A 17 8.31 -1.18 -3.41
CA ILE A 17 8.38 0.21 -2.97
C ILE A 17 8.40 0.20 -1.44
N GLU A 18 9.41 0.84 -0.84
CA GLU A 18 9.49 1.08 0.60
C GLU A 18 9.43 2.57 0.87
N CYS A 19 8.66 2.96 1.89
CA CYS A 19 8.58 4.33 2.34
C CYS A 19 8.52 4.45 3.86
N THR A 20 9.04 5.56 4.36
CA THR A 20 8.86 6.01 5.74
C THR A 20 7.97 7.24 5.70
N GLY A 21 6.82 7.17 6.39
CA GLY A 21 5.92 8.30 6.57
C GLY A 21 6.52 9.38 7.48
N ASP A 22 5.95 10.58 7.45
CA ASP A 22 6.39 11.68 8.34
C ASP A 22 6.15 11.37 9.84
N ASP A 23 5.29 10.40 10.13
CA ASP A 23 5.09 9.83 11.47
C ASP A 23 6.17 8.81 11.88
N GLY A 24 7.16 8.57 11.02
CA GLY A 24 8.28 7.65 11.24
C GLY A 24 7.96 6.18 11.00
N ARG A 25 6.72 5.83 10.65
CA ARG A 25 6.32 4.44 10.40
C ARG A 25 6.68 4.00 8.99
N LYS A 26 7.05 2.73 8.87
CA LYS A 26 7.43 2.12 7.59
C LYS A 26 6.27 1.40 6.93
N THR A 27 6.21 1.53 5.61
CA THR A 27 5.33 0.76 4.73
C THR A 27 6.14 0.15 3.59
N ILE A 28 5.88 -1.12 3.30
CA ILE A 28 6.50 -1.88 2.22
C ILE A 28 5.38 -2.40 1.33
N ASN A 29 5.40 -2.00 0.06
CA ASN A 29 4.53 -2.52 -0.98
C ASN A 29 5.32 -3.44 -1.89
N THR A 30 4.77 -4.63 -2.14
CA THR A 30 5.32 -5.62 -3.07
C THR A 30 4.30 -5.97 -4.14
N LEU A 31 4.77 -6.11 -5.37
CA LEU A 31 3.96 -6.48 -6.52
C LEU A 31 4.52 -7.78 -7.09
N THR A 32 3.71 -8.83 -7.08
CA THR A 32 4.07 -10.15 -7.61
C THR A 32 3.09 -10.53 -8.71
N SER A 33 3.60 -10.78 -9.92
CA SER A 33 2.78 -11.22 -11.04
C SER A 33 2.80 -12.74 -11.17
N ASP A 34 1.63 -13.33 -11.46
CA ASP A 34 1.47 -14.75 -11.82
C ASP A 34 1.22 -14.93 -13.34
N GLY A 35 1.50 -13.89 -14.12
CA GLY A 35 1.28 -13.83 -15.57
C GLY A 35 -0.04 -13.16 -15.94
N ALA A 36 -1.17 -13.64 -15.43
CA ALA A 36 -2.48 -13.07 -15.75
C ALA A 36 -2.90 -11.96 -14.78
N ASN A 37 -2.46 -12.06 -13.53
CA ASN A 37 -2.80 -11.13 -12.46
C ASN A 37 -1.53 -10.58 -11.81
N THR A 38 -1.72 -9.53 -11.01
CA THR A 38 -0.71 -9.00 -10.10
C THR A 38 -1.31 -8.95 -8.70
N THR A 39 -0.64 -9.59 -7.75
CA THR A 39 -0.95 -9.46 -6.33
C THR A 39 -0.13 -8.31 -5.76
N VAL A 40 -0.82 -7.33 -5.18
CA VAL A 40 -0.21 -6.24 -4.42
C VAL A 40 -0.33 -6.58 -2.93
N THR A 41 0.79 -6.61 -2.21
CA THR A 41 0.82 -6.85 -0.76
C THR A 41 1.46 -5.66 -0.06
N GLU A 42 0.73 -5.10 0.90
CA GLU A 42 1.20 -4.03 1.78
C GLU A 42 1.55 -4.62 3.16
N ILE A 43 2.75 -4.30 3.64
CA ILE A 43 3.19 -4.56 5.01
C ILE A 43 3.41 -3.19 5.65
N PHE A 44 2.72 -2.91 6.76
CA PHE A 44 2.79 -1.62 7.45
C PHE A 44 3.12 -1.80 8.92
N GLU A 45 3.81 -0.82 9.49
CA GLU A 45 3.97 -0.69 10.93
C GLU A 45 2.71 -0.07 11.54
N PRO A 46 2.01 -0.78 12.44
CA PRO A 46 0.82 -0.24 13.06
C PRO A 46 1.19 0.85 14.07
N GLU A 47 0.32 1.84 14.22
CA GLU A 47 0.42 2.78 15.33
C GLU A 47 -0.24 2.21 16.60
N THR A 48 0.00 2.81 17.76
CA THR A 48 -0.28 2.22 19.07
C THR A 48 -1.68 2.50 19.64
N THR A 49 -2.42 3.44 19.07
CA THR A 49 -3.67 3.99 19.61
C THR A 49 -4.92 3.36 19.00
N THR A 50 -4.90 3.03 17.71
CA THR A 50 -6.00 2.42 16.99
C THR A 50 -5.83 0.90 16.97
N PRO A 51 -6.89 0.12 17.20
CA PRO A 51 -6.85 -1.33 17.05
C PRO A 51 -6.30 -1.78 15.69
N LEU A 52 -5.47 -2.83 15.70
CA LEU A 52 -4.81 -3.36 14.49
C LEU A 52 -5.80 -3.73 13.39
N ASP A 53 -6.94 -4.31 13.73
CA ASP A 53 -7.95 -4.73 12.75
C ASP A 53 -8.58 -3.53 12.02
N ILE A 54 -8.73 -2.38 12.70
CA ILE A 54 -9.22 -1.15 12.10
C ILE A 54 -8.17 -0.58 11.14
N GLN A 55 -6.89 -0.55 11.55
CA GLN A 55 -5.80 -0.11 10.68
C GLN A 55 -5.66 -1.00 9.44
N ARG A 56 -5.75 -2.33 9.60
CA ARG A 56 -5.71 -3.28 8.48
C ARG A 56 -6.88 -3.09 7.52
N SER A 57 -8.09 -2.91 8.05
CA SER A 57 -9.29 -2.66 7.23
C SER A 57 -9.17 -1.36 6.42
N PHE A 58 -8.58 -0.32 7.02
CA PHE A 58 -8.29 0.93 6.33
C PHE A 58 -7.30 0.73 5.17
N CYS A 59 -6.14 0.10 5.41
CA CYS A 59 -5.18 -0.22 4.35
C CYS A 59 -5.80 -1.09 3.25
N GLN A 60 -6.57 -2.11 3.61
CA GLN A 60 -7.27 -2.97 2.64
C GLN A 60 -8.24 -2.16 1.77
N THR A 61 -8.97 -1.19 2.35
CA THR A 61 -9.87 -0.31 1.58
C THR A 61 -9.10 0.52 0.54
N ILE A 62 -7.89 0.96 0.87
CA ILE A 62 -7.02 1.67 -0.08
C ILE A 62 -6.59 0.74 -1.22
N LEU A 63 -6.12 -0.47 -0.90
CA LEU A 63 -5.74 -1.47 -1.91
C LEU A 63 -6.92 -1.88 -2.80
N ASP A 64 -8.12 -2.04 -2.23
CA ASP A 64 -9.33 -2.38 -2.98
C ASP A 64 -9.72 -1.25 -3.95
N ASN A 65 -9.58 0.02 -3.53
CA ASN A 65 -9.83 1.16 -4.40
C ASN A 65 -8.78 1.28 -5.50
N PHE A 66 -7.50 1.02 -5.18
CA PHE A 66 -6.43 0.96 -6.18
C PHE A 66 -6.67 -0.16 -7.19
N LYS A 67 -7.04 -1.35 -6.74
CA LYS A 67 -7.42 -2.48 -7.59
C LYS A 67 -8.56 -2.11 -8.53
N LYS A 68 -9.66 -1.57 -7.99
CA LYS A 68 -10.81 -1.10 -8.80
C LYS A 68 -10.40 -0.06 -9.84
N TYR A 69 -9.46 0.83 -9.50
CA TYR A 69 -8.96 1.82 -10.45
C TYR A 69 -8.10 1.18 -11.54
N ALA A 70 -7.17 0.29 -11.18
CA ALA A 70 -6.26 -0.37 -12.10
C ALA A 70 -6.96 -1.39 -13.03
N GLU A 71 -8.04 -2.02 -12.56
CA GLU A 71 -8.84 -2.99 -13.31
C GLU A 71 -9.99 -2.34 -14.10
N LYS A 72 -10.21 -1.03 -13.97
CA LYS A 72 -11.13 -0.34 -14.89
C LYS A 72 -10.52 -0.38 -16.29
N GLU A 73 -11.23 -1.00 -17.22
CA GLU A 73 -10.95 -0.82 -18.65
C GLU A 73 -11.04 0.67 -18.97
N ASN A 74 -10.04 1.19 -19.69
CA ASN A 74 -10.20 2.48 -20.37
C ASN A 74 -11.35 2.31 -21.37
N GLU A 75 -12.42 3.09 -21.23
CA GLU A 75 -13.42 3.28 -22.30
C GLU A 75 -12.76 3.78 -23.60
#